data_AF-A0A2S5KQK2-F1
#
_entry.id   AF-A0A2S5KQK2-F1
#
_cell.length_a   1.000
_cell.length_b   1.000
_cell.length_c   1.000
_cell.angle_alpha   90.00
_cell.angle_beta   90.00
_cell.angle_gamma   90.00
#
_symmetry.space_group_name_H-M   'P 1'
#
loop_
_entity.id
_entity.type
_entity.pdbx_description
1 polymer ?
#
loop_
_entity_poly.entity_id
_entity_poly.type
_entity_poly.pdbx_seq_one_letter_code
_entity_poly.pdbx_strand_id
1 'polypeptide(L)'
;MLIDREFNVKEALLLHKELPELESRQLEELVRIESLDVENYTEADVRAEVIDPIVRILGYQKGQFSSVDREKHIRFLGKTHKYIDYSFTLWQENFWIIEAKRPMNGDHFGYSELSQATEYAIHPAINASIIVLCDGIKMEIFDREEDLESPIVTIKIENLSRDFHLLRKILSPVNIWFFYKRRVLRSIDKAFEVEFNQSRANEFLEIIERRFAEKTNQIRQNFQKMQFDHDAYDRELAKASFDEVIDVHYFMPQSRNSVKIMNSVIARSLEQVGAYKVFSRLMPDYYREFNPNYYMYLLEFLIELDQKQVALPYVPCWLFERENCTPESLIKKLIKQMLTYFEEDEPRKIILLASSAYRRVYKMMSVIQPHIRGTAEAKHLWTRLHDSEFSWGQILSSSEGNIVRNFDVLPLHATTRFVKHFSKGRNSFKSALAKHQLNELWSFEHAIFNKYPNYLELLKELDYGELHPTEVIDIIYDDLAHGCLCIVKKYPKWKKYVREHHYDLVVDSSALGSWSAEKIVGHVTKEKAYLDSIRIQRFFFGDATNYKELSKQYGWGDR
;
A
#
# COMPACT_ATOMS: atom_id res chain seq x y z
N MET A 1 -19.29 17.40 -5.33
CA MET A 1 -19.62 16.75 -4.04
C MET A 1 -20.92 17.33 -3.54
N LEU A 2 -21.79 16.54 -2.89
CA LEU A 2 -23.15 16.98 -2.55
C LEU A 2 -23.19 18.06 -1.45
N ILE A 3 -22.11 18.22 -0.67
CA ILE A 3 -22.12 19.05 0.54
C ILE A 3 -21.05 20.15 0.52
N ASP A 4 -20.01 20.08 -0.32
CA ASP A 4 -18.90 21.03 -0.19
C ASP A 4 -18.34 21.42 -1.57
N ARG A 5 -18.63 22.65 -2.01
CA ARG A 5 -18.01 23.28 -3.20
C ARG A 5 -16.77 24.12 -2.86
N GLU A 6 -16.52 24.33 -1.57
CA GLU A 6 -15.51 25.26 -1.05
C GLU A 6 -14.11 24.63 -0.94
N PHE A 7 -14.02 23.30 -0.81
CA PHE A 7 -12.75 22.59 -0.73
C PHE A 7 -12.09 22.40 -2.09
N ASN A 8 -10.77 22.56 -2.13
CA ASN A 8 -9.99 22.20 -3.32
C ASN A 8 -9.92 20.68 -3.51
N VAL A 9 -9.44 20.22 -4.67
CA VAL A 9 -9.39 18.78 -5.00
C VAL A 9 -8.59 17.97 -3.97
N LYS A 10 -7.49 18.51 -3.45
CA LYS A 10 -6.65 17.79 -2.48
C LYS A 10 -7.36 17.63 -1.14
N GLU A 11 -7.97 18.68 -0.63
CA GLU A 11 -8.79 18.65 0.59
C GLU A 11 -9.96 17.68 0.43
N ALA A 12 -10.65 17.75 -0.71
CA ALA A 12 -11.73 16.84 -1.05
C ALA A 12 -11.27 15.36 -1.01
N LEU A 13 -10.08 15.04 -1.53
CA LEU A 13 -9.56 13.66 -1.49
C LEU A 13 -9.10 13.22 -0.09
N LEU A 14 -8.69 14.15 0.78
CA LEU A 14 -8.28 13.85 2.16
C LEU A 14 -9.44 13.78 3.15
N LEU A 15 -10.54 14.46 2.83
CA LEU A 15 -11.68 14.64 3.71
C LEU A 15 -12.91 13.89 3.22
N HIS A 16 -12.77 12.91 2.32
CA HIS A 16 -13.87 12.06 1.89
C HIS A 16 -13.39 10.62 1.69
N LYS A 17 -14.36 9.70 1.71
CA LYS A 17 -14.15 8.32 1.29
C LYS A 17 -15.05 7.95 0.15
N GLU A 18 -14.50 7.22 -0.80
CA GLU A 18 -15.33 6.50 -1.74
C GLU A 18 -16.12 5.42 -1.01
N LEU A 19 -17.34 5.19 -1.48
CA LEU A 19 -18.23 4.19 -0.92
C LEU A 19 -17.94 2.85 -1.59
N PRO A 20 -17.70 1.76 -0.84
CA PRO A 20 -17.58 0.44 -1.44
C PRO A 20 -18.90 0.06 -2.11
N GLU A 21 -18.88 -0.86 -3.07
CA GLU A 21 -20.11 -1.42 -3.62
C GLU A 21 -20.93 -2.13 -2.53
N LEU A 22 -22.26 -2.15 -2.71
CA LEU A 22 -23.14 -2.90 -1.81
C LEU A 22 -23.09 -4.38 -2.15
N GLU A 23 -23.12 -5.23 -1.14
CA GLU A 23 -23.26 -6.67 -1.32
C GLU A 23 -24.65 -7.00 -1.89
N SER A 24 -24.78 -8.09 -2.66
CA SER A 24 -26.07 -8.50 -3.24
C SER A 24 -27.18 -8.63 -2.20
N ARG A 25 -26.87 -9.17 -1.01
CA ARG A 25 -27.81 -9.29 0.11
C ARG A 25 -28.29 -7.93 0.62
N GLN A 26 -27.41 -6.92 0.62
CA GLN A 26 -27.78 -5.57 1.03
C GLN A 26 -28.72 -4.93 0.01
N LEU A 27 -28.46 -5.13 -1.29
CA LEU A 27 -29.34 -4.67 -2.37
C LEU A 27 -30.72 -5.33 -2.30
N GLU A 28 -30.78 -6.65 -2.09
CA GLU A 28 -32.04 -7.38 -1.89
C GLU A 28 -32.83 -6.82 -0.71
N GLU A 29 -32.16 -6.51 0.41
CA GLU A 29 -32.80 -5.92 1.58
C GLU A 29 -33.33 -4.50 1.31
N LEU A 30 -32.62 -3.68 0.52
CA LEU A 30 -33.14 -2.37 0.10
C LEU A 30 -34.39 -2.49 -0.75
N VAL A 31 -34.42 -3.44 -1.70
CA VAL A 31 -35.59 -3.70 -2.56
C VAL A 31 -36.77 -4.24 -1.72
N ARG A 32 -36.50 -5.07 -0.70
CA ARG A 32 -37.54 -5.49 0.25
C ARG A 32 -38.20 -4.28 0.91
N ILE A 33 -37.40 -3.33 1.39
CA ILE A 33 -37.89 -2.13 2.07
C ILE A 33 -38.73 -1.26 1.11
N GLU A 34 -38.29 -1.09 -0.15
CA GLU A 34 -39.05 -0.35 -1.18
C GLU A 34 -40.46 -0.91 -1.40
N SER A 35 -40.63 -2.22 -1.23
CA SER A 35 -41.89 -2.93 -1.48
C SER A 35 -42.86 -2.96 -0.31
N LEU A 36 -42.49 -2.38 0.85
CA LEU A 36 -43.33 -2.39 2.04
C LEU A 36 -44.54 -1.47 1.87
N ASP A 37 -45.73 -2.00 2.14
CA ASP A 37 -46.92 -1.18 2.36
C ASP A 37 -46.91 -0.68 3.81
N VAL A 38 -46.59 0.59 3.98
CA VAL A 38 -46.40 1.22 5.28
C VAL A 38 -47.62 1.98 5.79
N GLU A 39 -48.74 2.06 5.05
CA GLU A 39 -49.86 2.97 5.38
C GLU A 39 -50.39 2.83 6.81
N ASN A 40 -50.39 1.61 7.35
CA ASN A 40 -50.89 1.29 8.69
C ASN A 40 -49.79 1.10 9.74
N TYR A 41 -48.54 1.43 9.42
CA TYR A 41 -47.41 1.20 10.33
C TYR A 41 -47.49 2.14 11.53
N THR A 42 -47.22 1.58 12.70
CA THR A 42 -46.88 2.38 13.87
C THR A 42 -45.44 2.87 13.78
N GLU A 43 -45.07 3.83 14.63
CA GLU A 43 -43.68 4.28 14.73
C GLU A 43 -42.73 3.13 15.09
N ALA A 44 -43.18 2.18 15.91
CA ALA A 44 -42.41 0.99 16.24
C ALA A 44 -42.20 0.08 15.01
N ASP A 45 -43.21 -0.03 14.14
CA ASP A 45 -43.10 -0.81 12.89
C ASP A 45 -42.14 -0.14 11.91
N VAL A 46 -42.21 1.19 11.75
CA VAL A 46 -41.25 1.98 10.94
C VAL A 46 -39.82 1.78 11.46
N ARG A 47 -39.62 1.80 12.79
CA ARG A 47 -38.33 1.52 13.42
C ARG A 47 -37.80 0.13 13.06
N ALA A 48 -38.62 -0.91 13.23
CA ALA A 48 -38.21 -2.30 13.08
C ALA A 48 -38.03 -2.72 11.60
N GLU A 49 -38.94 -2.32 10.72
CA GLU A 49 -39.02 -2.82 9.34
C GLU A 49 -38.29 -1.96 8.32
N VAL A 50 -38.12 -0.66 8.61
CA VAL A 50 -37.49 0.31 7.69
C VAL A 50 -36.14 0.81 8.22
N ILE A 51 -36.13 1.44 9.39
CA ILE A 51 -34.94 2.14 9.90
C ILE A 51 -33.85 1.13 10.31
N ASP A 52 -34.22 0.10 11.07
CA ASP A 52 -33.28 -0.92 11.57
C ASP A 52 -32.47 -1.61 10.45
N PRO A 53 -33.09 -2.09 9.35
CA PRO A 53 -32.35 -2.59 8.19
C PRO A 53 -31.42 -1.54 7.55
N ILE A 54 -31.91 -0.32 7.31
CA ILE A 54 -31.10 0.78 6.73
C ILE A 54 -29.85 1.03 7.58
N VAL A 55 -30.02 1.11 8.89
CA VAL A 55 -28.94 1.33 9.87
C VAL A 55 -27.90 0.21 9.81
N ARG A 56 -28.34 -1.05 9.70
CA ARG A 56 -27.43 -2.20 9.53
C ARG A 56 -26.65 -2.11 8.22
N ILE A 57 -27.31 -1.77 7.11
CA ILE A 57 -26.67 -1.63 5.80
C ILE A 57 -25.67 -0.46 5.77
N LEU A 58 -25.96 0.63 6.50
CA LEU A 58 -25.02 1.75 6.69
C LEU A 58 -23.75 1.34 7.44
N GLY A 59 -23.75 0.24 8.19
CA GLY A 59 -22.60 -0.29 8.92
C GLY A 59 -22.57 0.04 10.42
N TYR A 60 -23.72 0.29 11.04
CA TYR A 60 -23.83 0.51 12.48
C TYR A 60 -24.34 -0.72 13.21
N GLN A 61 -23.69 -1.03 14.34
CA GLN A 61 -24.08 -2.13 15.20
C GLN A 61 -23.74 -1.84 16.66
N LYS A 62 -24.67 -2.15 17.56
CA LYS A 62 -24.48 -1.90 19.00
C LYS A 62 -23.21 -2.57 19.54
N GLY A 63 -22.42 -1.80 20.27
CA GLY A 63 -21.19 -2.28 20.93
C GLY A 63 -19.97 -2.36 20.01
N GLN A 64 -20.09 -1.96 18.74
CA GLN A 64 -18.96 -1.80 17.84
C GLN A 64 -18.40 -0.37 17.88
N PHE A 65 -17.31 -0.15 17.13
CA PHE A 65 -16.72 1.17 16.95
C PHE A 65 -17.73 2.20 16.38
N SER A 66 -18.50 1.79 15.39
CA SER A 66 -19.68 2.49 14.87
C SER A 66 -20.93 1.91 15.52
N SER A 67 -21.33 2.49 16.65
CA SER A 67 -22.44 1.98 17.46
C SER A 67 -23.72 2.80 17.25
N VAL A 68 -24.84 2.15 17.52
CA VAL A 68 -26.16 2.77 17.58
C VAL A 68 -26.78 2.45 18.93
N ASP A 69 -27.19 3.50 19.64
CA ASP A 69 -27.93 3.41 20.90
C ASP A 69 -29.39 3.76 20.62
N ARG A 70 -30.29 2.84 21.01
CA ARG A 70 -31.74 3.05 20.90
C ARG A 70 -32.29 3.58 22.21
N GLU A 71 -33.33 4.41 22.10
CA GLU A 71 -34.08 4.94 23.23
C GLU A 71 -33.14 5.60 24.27
N LYS A 72 -32.21 6.43 23.79
CA LYS A 72 -31.22 7.08 24.66
C LYS A 72 -31.91 8.08 25.57
N HIS A 73 -31.79 7.87 26.89
CA HIS A 73 -32.42 8.71 27.90
C HIS A 73 -31.67 10.03 28.07
N ILE A 74 -32.40 11.14 27.93
CA ILE A 74 -31.90 12.50 28.19
C ILE A 74 -32.88 13.27 29.10
N ARG A 75 -32.36 14.33 29.74
CA ARG A 75 -33.10 15.13 30.72
C ARG A 75 -32.94 16.60 30.39
N PHE A 76 -34.05 17.31 30.34
CA PHE A 76 -34.07 18.78 30.29
C PHE A 76 -34.59 19.33 31.61
N LEU A 77 -34.34 20.61 31.85
CA LEU A 77 -34.96 21.32 32.96
C LEU A 77 -36.49 21.18 32.85
N GLY A 78 -37.11 20.52 33.83
CA GLY A 78 -38.56 20.27 33.87
C GLY A 78 -39.08 19.09 33.03
N LYS A 79 -38.26 18.44 32.19
CA LYS A 79 -38.62 17.20 31.47
C LYS A 79 -37.61 16.11 31.80
N THR A 80 -37.98 15.17 32.68
CA THR A 80 -37.05 14.16 33.23
C THR A 80 -36.97 12.87 32.41
N HIS A 81 -37.89 12.65 31.47
CA HIS A 81 -37.98 11.42 30.67
C HIS A 81 -38.19 11.74 29.20
N LYS A 82 -37.08 11.99 28.48
CA LYS A 82 -37.05 12.09 27.03
C LYS A 82 -36.15 10.99 26.47
N TYR A 83 -36.60 10.35 25.41
CA TYR A 83 -35.94 9.22 24.77
C TYR A 83 -35.81 9.51 23.28
N ILE A 84 -34.60 9.34 22.75
CA ILE A 84 -34.31 9.50 21.33
C ILE A 84 -34.34 8.12 20.69
N ASP A 85 -35.01 7.98 19.55
CA ASP A 85 -35.15 6.68 18.89
C ASP A 85 -33.81 6.06 18.55
N TYR A 86 -32.93 6.82 17.88
CA TYR A 86 -31.58 6.38 17.55
C TYR A 86 -30.55 7.49 17.75
N SER A 87 -29.49 7.16 18.46
CA SER A 87 -28.29 7.99 18.63
C SER A 87 -27.08 7.22 18.10
N PHE A 88 -26.37 7.80 17.15
CA PHE A 88 -25.25 7.14 16.48
C PHE A 88 -23.93 7.65 17.00
N THR A 89 -23.05 6.71 17.36
CA THR A 89 -21.72 7.02 17.88
C THR A 89 -20.62 6.44 17.02
N LEU A 90 -19.49 7.14 17.02
CA LEU A 90 -18.24 6.73 16.39
C LEU A 90 -17.10 7.01 17.39
N TRP A 91 -16.38 5.98 17.81
CA TRP A 91 -15.48 6.05 18.99
C TRP A 91 -16.17 6.63 20.23
N GLN A 92 -17.44 6.28 20.46
CA GLN A 92 -18.24 6.69 21.64
C GLN A 92 -18.64 8.18 21.67
N GLU A 93 -18.23 8.99 20.68
CA GLU A 93 -18.75 10.34 20.48
C GLU A 93 -20.01 10.29 19.63
N ASN A 94 -20.98 11.17 19.88
CA ASN A 94 -22.26 11.19 19.15
C ASN A 94 -22.14 12.10 17.92
N PHE A 95 -22.58 11.59 16.77
CA PHE A 95 -22.42 12.29 15.48
C PHE A 95 -23.75 12.75 14.89
N TRP A 96 -24.78 11.91 14.99
CA TRP A 96 -26.07 12.15 14.36
C TRP A 96 -27.17 11.35 15.04
N ILE A 97 -28.43 11.69 14.74
CA ILE A 97 -29.62 11.05 15.29
C ILE A 97 -30.64 10.72 14.19
N ILE A 98 -31.49 9.73 14.45
CA ILE A 98 -32.75 9.52 13.72
C ILE A 98 -33.91 9.67 14.69
N GLU A 99 -34.92 10.43 14.29
CA GLU A 99 -36.25 10.46 14.91
C GLU A 99 -37.23 9.75 13.96
N ALA A 100 -37.90 8.72 14.46
CA ALA A 100 -38.93 8.01 13.72
C ALA A 100 -40.28 8.72 13.88
N LYS A 101 -41.11 8.66 12.84
CA LYS A 101 -42.50 9.11 12.85
C LYS A 101 -43.40 8.03 12.26
N ARG A 102 -44.70 8.15 12.52
CA ARG A 102 -45.71 7.39 11.78
C ARG A 102 -45.79 7.93 10.35
N PRO A 103 -46.13 7.09 9.35
CA PRO A 103 -46.34 7.52 7.97
C PRO A 103 -47.24 8.76 7.90
N MET A 104 -46.76 9.83 7.27
CA MET A 104 -47.47 11.11 7.16
C MET A 104 -47.83 11.41 5.71
N ASN A 105 -49.03 11.97 5.51
CA ASN A 105 -49.43 12.51 4.22
C ASN A 105 -48.67 13.82 3.96
N GLY A 106 -47.87 13.87 2.90
CA GLY A 106 -47.12 15.07 2.48
C GLY A 106 -45.69 14.74 2.04
N ASP A 107 -45.14 15.59 1.18
CA ASP A 107 -43.81 15.38 0.59
C ASP A 107 -42.64 15.71 1.54
N HIS A 108 -42.88 16.51 2.60
CA HIS A 108 -41.85 17.01 3.53
C HIS A 108 -42.30 16.92 5.00
N PHE A 109 -41.35 16.88 5.93
CA PHE A 109 -41.64 17.01 7.36
C PHE A 109 -41.97 18.45 7.74
N GLY A 110 -42.81 18.62 8.77
CA GLY A 110 -43.21 19.91 9.28
C GLY A 110 -42.30 20.43 10.41
N TYR A 111 -42.58 21.65 10.85
CA TYR A 111 -41.87 22.29 11.95
C TYR A 111 -41.98 21.50 13.27
N SER A 112 -43.14 20.89 13.56
CA SER A 112 -43.35 20.13 14.80
C SER A 112 -42.38 18.95 14.92
N GLU A 113 -42.21 18.19 13.83
CA GLU A 113 -41.36 17.01 13.79
C GLU A 113 -39.88 17.40 13.86
N LEU A 114 -39.47 18.40 13.06
CA LEU A 114 -38.10 18.89 13.05
C LEU A 114 -37.71 19.54 14.39
N SER A 115 -38.57 20.40 14.95
CA SER A 115 -38.32 21.08 16.24
C SER A 115 -38.07 20.09 17.38
N GLN A 116 -38.82 18.97 17.42
CA GLN A 116 -38.59 17.91 18.41
C GLN A 116 -37.21 17.28 18.24
N ALA A 117 -36.83 16.91 17.02
CA ALA A 117 -35.53 16.30 16.76
C ALA A 117 -34.37 17.29 17.00
N THR A 118 -34.57 18.58 16.69
CA THR A 118 -33.61 19.64 17.01
C THR A 118 -33.41 19.82 18.52
N GLU A 119 -34.48 19.77 19.33
CA GLU A 119 -34.38 19.80 20.81
C GLU A 119 -33.43 18.69 21.32
N TYR A 120 -33.53 17.49 20.74
CA TYR A 120 -32.65 16.37 21.09
C TYR A 120 -31.22 16.58 20.60
N ALA A 121 -31.03 17.03 19.36
CA ALA A 121 -29.71 17.22 18.77
C ALA A 121 -28.86 18.27 19.50
N ILE A 122 -29.47 19.33 20.06
CA ILE A 122 -28.75 20.38 20.81
C ILE A 122 -28.36 19.97 22.23
N HIS A 123 -28.94 18.89 22.77
CA HIS A 123 -28.65 18.49 24.14
C HIS A 123 -27.17 18.12 24.29
N PRO A 124 -26.43 18.62 25.31
CA PRO A 124 -24.97 18.44 25.41
C PRO A 124 -24.49 16.97 25.42
N ALA A 125 -25.30 16.05 25.96
CA ALA A 125 -25.00 14.61 25.95
C ALA A 125 -25.17 13.93 24.58
N ILE A 126 -25.71 14.65 23.60
CA ILE A 126 -25.94 14.21 22.21
C ILE A 126 -25.11 15.09 21.27
N ASN A 127 -25.32 16.41 21.27
CA ASN A 127 -24.64 17.38 20.44
C ASN A 127 -24.45 16.91 18.98
N ALA A 128 -25.52 16.35 18.42
CA ALA A 128 -25.53 15.86 17.05
C ALA A 128 -25.60 17.04 16.07
N SER A 129 -24.79 16.95 15.01
CA SER A 129 -24.78 17.94 13.93
C SER A 129 -25.81 17.61 12.86
N ILE A 130 -25.98 16.32 12.56
CA ILE A 130 -26.92 15.84 11.56
C ILE A 130 -28.18 15.30 12.24
N ILE A 131 -29.33 15.70 11.70
CA ILE A 131 -30.65 15.26 12.11
C ILE A 131 -31.28 14.51 10.94
N VAL A 132 -31.84 13.34 11.22
CA VAL A 132 -32.56 12.55 10.21
C VAL A 132 -33.98 12.29 10.71
N LEU A 133 -34.96 12.58 9.86
CA LEU A 133 -36.36 12.27 10.09
C LEU A 133 -36.78 11.15 9.14
N CYS A 134 -37.55 10.16 9.63
CA CYS A 134 -38.04 9.06 8.81
C CYS A 134 -39.45 8.63 9.24
N ASP A 135 -40.38 8.53 8.30
CA ASP A 135 -41.77 8.12 8.55
C ASP A 135 -42.15 6.80 7.88
N GLY A 136 -41.18 6.12 7.26
CA GLY A 136 -41.40 4.91 6.48
C GLY A 136 -41.76 5.16 5.01
N ILE A 137 -42.18 6.37 4.64
CA ILE A 137 -42.45 6.79 3.25
C ILE A 137 -41.29 7.61 2.70
N LYS A 138 -40.70 8.47 3.53
CA LYS A 138 -39.59 9.36 3.19
C LYS A 138 -38.57 9.47 4.32
N MET A 139 -37.37 9.88 3.94
CA MET A 139 -36.27 10.20 4.83
C MET A 139 -35.70 11.57 4.46
N GLU A 140 -35.55 12.47 5.43
CA GLU A 140 -34.98 13.81 5.25
C GLU A 140 -33.79 14.01 6.19
N ILE A 141 -32.68 14.49 5.64
CA ILE A 141 -31.42 14.76 6.37
C ILE A 141 -31.20 16.26 6.44
N PHE A 142 -30.97 16.79 7.64
CA PHE A 142 -30.67 18.19 7.89
C PHE A 142 -29.29 18.36 8.55
N ASP A 143 -28.58 19.42 8.20
CA ASP A 143 -27.41 19.88 8.95
C ASP A 143 -27.84 21.03 9.84
N ARG A 144 -27.88 20.76 11.15
CA ARG A 144 -28.33 21.70 12.19
C ARG A 144 -27.59 23.03 12.15
N GLU A 145 -26.35 23.05 11.68
CA GLU A 145 -25.49 24.24 11.73
C GLU A 145 -25.44 25.01 10.41
N GLU A 146 -25.91 24.41 9.32
CA GLU A 146 -25.90 24.99 7.97
C GLU A 146 -27.30 25.47 7.56
N ASP A 147 -28.27 24.56 7.48
CA ASP A 147 -29.64 24.85 7.05
C ASP A 147 -30.66 23.88 7.69
N LEU A 148 -31.70 24.44 8.31
CA LEU A 148 -32.84 23.72 8.90
C LEU A 148 -34.15 23.99 8.15
N GLU A 149 -34.17 24.90 7.18
CA GLU A 149 -35.32 25.16 6.32
C GLU A 149 -35.37 24.15 5.18
N SER A 150 -34.21 23.85 4.58
CA SER A 150 -34.09 22.86 3.51
C SER A 150 -33.27 21.63 3.94
N PRO A 151 -33.76 20.40 3.70
CA PRO A 151 -32.95 19.21 3.91
C PRO A 151 -31.79 19.16 2.90
N ILE A 152 -30.63 18.65 3.35
CA ILE A 152 -29.48 18.34 2.49
C ILE A 152 -29.89 17.31 1.42
N VAL A 153 -30.68 16.32 1.85
CA VAL A 153 -31.15 15.21 1.04
C VAL A 153 -32.54 14.78 1.52
N THR A 154 -33.46 14.65 0.58
CA THR A 154 -34.75 13.97 0.76
C THR A 154 -34.76 12.72 -0.12
N ILE A 155 -35.12 11.58 0.46
CA ILE A 155 -35.26 10.30 -0.25
C ILE A 155 -36.65 9.75 -0.01
N LYS A 156 -37.32 9.34 -1.09
CA LYS A 156 -38.54 8.54 -0.99
C LYS A 156 -38.14 7.08 -0.84
N ILE A 157 -38.73 6.39 0.13
CA ILE A 157 -38.42 4.99 0.44
C ILE A 157 -38.73 4.07 -0.74
N GLU A 158 -39.70 4.40 -1.60
CA GLU A 158 -39.98 3.68 -2.86
C GLU A 158 -38.80 3.70 -3.87
N ASN A 159 -37.84 4.61 -3.71
CA ASN A 159 -36.65 4.75 -4.55
C ASN A 159 -35.35 4.47 -3.76
N LEU A 160 -35.46 3.82 -2.60
CA LEU A 160 -34.36 3.68 -1.65
C LEU A 160 -33.12 3.04 -2.29
N SER A 161 -33.25 1.95 -3.03
CA SER A 161 -32.15 1.23 -3.68
C SER A 161 -31.35 2.12 -4.64
N ARG A 162 -32.04 2.95 -5.43
CA ARG A 162 -31.43 3.92 -6.35
C ARG A 162 -30.68 5.01 -5.59
N ASP A 163 -31.31 5.57 -4.57
CA ASP A 163 -30.85 6.80 -3.91
C ASP A 163 -30.02 6.53 -2.64
N PHE A 164 -29.87 5.27 -2.22
CA PHE A 164 -29.19 4.88 -0.97
C PHE A 164 -27.74 5.38 -0.90
N HIS A 165 -27.08 5.50 -2.04
CA HIS A 165 -25.73 6.05 -2.13
C HIS A 165 -25.62 7.49 -1.57
N LEU A 166 -26.70 8.28 -1.64
CA LEU A 166 -26.78 9.61 -1.05
C LEU A 166 -26.71 9.53 0.48
N LEU A 167 -27.48 8.62 1.10
CA LEU A 167 -27.41 8.36 2.56
C LEU A 167 -26.01 7.94 2.97
N ARG A 168 -25.44 6.96 2.27
CA ARG A 168 -24.12 6.41 2.59
C ARG A 168 -23.02 7.49 2.53
N LYS A 169 -23.11 8.43 1.59
CA LYS A 169 -22.12 9.50 1.43
C LYS A 169 -22.07 10.45 2.63
N ILE A 170 -23.15 10.55 3.39
CA ILE A 170 -23.28 11.42 4.55
C ILE A 170 -23.13 10.60 5.84
N LEU A 171 -23.93 9.54 5.96
CA LEU A 171 -24.20 8.84 7.20
C LEU A 171 -23.36 7.58 7.41
N SER A 172 -22.62 7.07 6.41
CA SER A 172 -21.74 5.92 6.66
C SER A 172 -20.69 6.28 7.72
N PRO A 173 -20.27 5.34 8.59
CA PRO A 173 -19.41 5.63 9.74
C PRO A 173 -18.15 6.45 9.40
N VAL A 174 -17.45 6.09 8.33
CA VAL A 174 -16.23 6.80 7.95
C VAL A 174 -16.53 8.17 7.35
N ASN A 175 -17.59 8.31 6.53
CA ASN A 175 -17.92 9.60 5.93
C ASN A 175 -18.50 10.60 6.93
N ILE A 176 -19.27 10.15 7.93
CA ILE A 176 -19.75 11.05 9.00
C ILE A 176 -18.58 11.54 9.87
N TRP A 177 -17.56 10.71 10.08
CA TRP A 177 -16.33 11.16 10.75
C TRP A 177 -15.65 12.28 9.97
N PHE A 178 -15.51 12.11 8.66
CA PHE A 178 -14.92 13.13 7.80
C PHE A 178 -15.79 14.38 7.69
N PHE A 179 -17.12 14.25 7.72
CA PHE A 179 -18.05 15.38 7.79
C PHE A 179 -17.74 16.28 9.00
N TYR A 180 -17.48 15.69 10.17
CA TYR A 180 -17.07 16.46 11.35
C TYR A 180 -15.74 17.19 11.18
N LYS A 181 -14.77 16.58 10.48
CA LYS A 181 -13.50 17.28 10.17
C LYS A 181 -13.74 18.48 9.26
N ARG A 182 -14.57 18.32 8.22
CA ARG A 182 -14.96 19.42 7.32
C ARG A 182 -15.67 20.54 8.08
N ARG A 183 -16.56 20.19 9.01
CA ARG A 183 -17.23 21.15 9.90
C ARG A 183 -16.25 21.97 10.75
N VAL A 184 -15.21 21.34 11.30
CA VAL A 184 -14.17 22.06 12.06
C VAL A 184 -13.48 23.09 11.16
N LEU A 185 -13.16 22.74 9.91
CA LEU A 185 -12.56 23.67 8.95
C LEU A 185 -13.51 24.85 8.65
N ARG A 186 -14.78 24.58 8.31
CA ARG A 186 -15.77 25.65 8.09
C ARG A 186 -15.96 26.55 9.32
N SER A 187 -15.85 26.00 10.52
CA SER A 187 -15.94 26.77 11.77
C SER A 187 -14.74 27.69 11.94
N ILE A 188 -13.55 27.25 11.53
CA ILE A 188 -12.35 28.10 11.47
C ILE A 188 -12.57 29.21 10.45
N ASP A 189 -12.98 28.87 9.23
CA ASP A 189 -13.22 29.87 8.17
C ASP A 189 -14.21 30.94 8.65
N LYS A 190 -15.37 30.53 9.17
CA LYS A 190 -16.39 31.44 9.71
C LYS A 190 -15.90 32.31 10.87
N ALA A 191 -15.05 31.78 11.75
CA ALA A 191 -14.53 32.53 12.89
C ALA A 191 -13.50 33.59 12.48
N PHE A 192 -12.75 33.34 11.39
CA PHE A 192 -11.65 34.19 10.95
C PHE A 192 -11.95 35.03 9.71
N GLU A 193 -13.04 34.78 9.00
CA GLU A 193 -13.44 35.51 7.78
C GLU A 193 -13.49 37.04 7.98
N VAL A 194 -13.86 37.48 9.19
CA VAL A 194 -13.95 38.90 9.56
C VAL A 194 -12.88 39.34 10.56
N GLU A 195 -11.91 38.47 10.90
CA GLU A 195 -10.81 38.82 11.81
C GLU A 195 -9.85 39.78 11.10
N PHE A 196 -9.53 40.91 11.76
CA PHE A 196 -8.65 41.95 11.23
C PHE A 196 -7.32 42.04 11.99
N ASN A 197 -7.18 41.33 13.10
CA ASN A 197 -5.98 41.33 13.94
C ASN A 197 -5.14 40.06 13.71
N GLN A 198 -4.08 40.22 12.91
CA GLN A 198 -3.13 39.15 12.61
C GLN A 198 -2.49 38.52 13.86
N SER A 199 -2.20 39.31 14.91
CA SER A 199 -1.57 38.79 16.12
C SER A 199 -2.47 37.79 16.84
N ARG A 200 -3.78 38.04 16.88
CA ARG A 200 -4.76 37.10 17.47
C ARG A 200 -4.87 35.81 16.67
N ALA A 201 -4.82 35.90 15.34
CA ALA A 201 -4.80 34.71 14.48
C ALA A 201 -3.56 33.85 14.75
N ASN A 202 -2.38 34.47 14.91
CA ASN A 202 -1.15 33.75 15.25
C ASN A 202 -1.22 33.10 16.65
N GLU A 203 -1.72 33.83 17.66
CA GLU A 203 -1.92 33.29 19.01
C GLU A 203 -2.88 32.07 19.00
N PHE A 204 -3.94 32.13 18.19
CA PHE A 204 -4.86 31.01 18.03
C PHE A 204 -4.21 29.81 17.34
N LEU A 205 -3.38 30.03 16.32
CA LEU A 205 -2.61 28.97 15.65
C LEU A 205 -1.71 28.23 16.64
N GLU A 206 -0.97 28.95 17.49
CA GLU A 206 -0.14 28.36 18.54
C GLU A 206 -0.96 27.51 19.52
N ILE A 207 -2.16 27.98 19.90
CA ILE A 207 -3.08 27.22 20.74
C ILE A 207 -3.52 25.94 20.04
N ILE A 208 -3.89 26.00 18.76
CA ILE A 208 -4.28 24.84 17.95
C ILE A 208 -3.13 23.82 17.88
N GLU A 209 -1.93 24.26 17.53
CA GLU A 209 -0.75 23.39 17.39
C GLU A 209 -0.46 22.66 18.72
N ARG A 210 -0.50 23.39 19.84
CA ARG A 210 -0.33 22.79 21.17
C ARG A 210 -1.41 21.75 21.47
N ARG A 211 -2.68 22.03 21.14
CA ARG A 211 -3.78 21.07 21.33
C ARG A 211 -3.59 19.81 20.49
N PHE A 212 -3.17 19.93 19.23
CA PHE A 212 -2.86 18.77 18.39
C PHE A 212 -1.66 17.97 18.91
N ALA A 213 -0.62 18.63 19.38
CA ALA A 213 0.53 17.98 20.01
C ALA A 213 0.09 17.16 21.25
N GLU A 214 -0.76 17.71 22.11
CA GLU A 214 -1.35 17.00 23.26
C GLU A 214 -2.17 15.77 22.83
N LYS A 215 -3.02 15.91 21.79
CA LYS A 215 -3.87 14.82 21.29
C LYS A 215 -3.10 13.73 20.54
N THR A 216 -1.90 14.01 20.05
CA THR A 216 -1.03 13.02 19.39
C THR A 216 -0.75 11.82 20.29
N ASN A 217 -0.59 12.02 21.60
CA ASN A 217 -0.42 10.91 22.54
C ASN A 217 -1.68 10.03 22.64
N GLN A 218 -2.86 10.63 22.66
CA GLN A 218 -4.12 9.88 22.65
C GLN A 218 -4.28 9.11 21.34
N ILE A 219 -3.92 9.71 20.20
CA ILE A 219 -3.94 9.03 18.89
C ILE A 219 -3.03 7.80 18.91
N ARG A 220 -1.80 7.92 19.46
CA ARG A 220 -0.88 6.79 19.62
C ARG A 220 -1.45 5.68 20.50
N GLN A 221 -2.08 6.04 21.62
CA GLN A 221 -2.75 5.06 22.49
C GLN A 221 -3.93 4.37 21.79
N ASN A 222 -4.73 5.12 21.03
CA ASN A 222 -5.83 4.56 20.24
C ASN A 222 -5.29 3.59 19.18
N PHE A 223 -4.21 3.96 18.49
CA PHE A 223 -3.54 3.10 17.52
C PHE A 223 -3.05 1.79 18.15
N GLN A 224 -2.42 1.85 19.33
CA GLN A 224 -1.95 0.65 20.04
C GLN A 224 -3.07 -0.29 20.50
N LYS A 225 -4.25 0.25 20.83
CA LYS A 225 -5.43 -0.54 21.24
C LYS A 225 -6.17 -1.15 20.05
N MET A 226 -5.97 -0.59 18.85
CA MET A 226 -6.65 -1.06 17.66
C MET A 226 -6.07 -2.42 17.22
N GLN A 227 -6.94 -3.34 16.84
CA GLN A 227 -6.54 -4.59 16.21
C GLN A 227 -6.53 -4.39 14.70
N PHE A 228 -5.33 -4.35 14.13
CA PHE A 228 -5.16 -4.30 12.68
C PHE A 228 -5.10 -5.70 12.11
N ASP A 229 -5.63 -5.84 10.90
CA ASP A 229 -5.54 -7.07 10.14
C ASP A 229 -4.16 -7.15 9.46
N HIS A 230 -3.20 -7.69 10.19
CA HIS A 230 -1.82 -7.82 9.73
C HIS A 230 -1.66 -8.83 8.58
N ASP A 231 -2.57 -9.80 8.49
CA ASP A 231 -2.45 -10.94 7.58
C ASP A 231 -3.29 -10.76 6.30
N ALA A 232 -3.94 -9.61 6.10
CA ALA A 232 -4.79 -9.36 4.93
C ALA A 232 -4.04 -9.63 3.61
N TYR A 233 -2.84 -9.05 3.47
CA TYR A 233 -1.99 -9.25 2.29
C TYR A 233 -1.61 -10.72 2.12
N ASP A 234 -1.20 -11.36 3.21
CA ASP A 234 -0.75 -12.76 3.21
C ASP A 234 -1.90 -13.73 2.86
N ARG A 235 -3.15 -13.43 3.27
CA ARG A 235 -4.33 -14.21 2.89
C ARG A 235 -4.70 -14.04 1.42
N GLU A 236 -4.61 -12.83 0.87
CA GLU A 236 -4.81 -12.62 -0.57
C GLU A 236 -3.71 -13.30 -1.39
N LEU A 237 -2.46 -13.21 -0.95
CA LEU A 237 -1.34 -13.91 -1.56
C LEU A 237 -1.51 -15.44 -1.55
N ALA A 238 -2.11 -15.99 -0.48
CA ALA A 238 -2.40 -17.44 -0.39
C ALA A 238 -3.50 -17.91 -1.36
N LYS A 239 -4.33 -16.99 -1.86
CA LYS A 239 -5.38 -17.23 -2.87
C LYS A 239 -4.90 -16.96 -4.30
N ALA A 240 -3.80 -16.22 -4.46
CA ALA A 240 -3.25 -15.88 -5.75
C ALA A 240 -2.90 -17.14 -6.57
N SER A 241 -3.03 -17.03 -7.89
CA SER A 241 -2.58 -18.08 -8.80
C SER A 241 -1.05 -18.21 -8.76
N PHE A 242 -0.51 -19.39 -9.10
CA PHE A 242 0.94 -19.54 -9.19
C PHE A 242 1.56 -18.69 -10.31
N ASP A 243 0.78 -18.36 -11.35
CA ASP A 243 1.19 -17.45 -12.42
C ASP A 243 1.39 -16.03 -11.85
N GLU A 244 0.43 -15.49 -11.10
CA GLU A 244 0.56 -14.19 -10.43
C GLU A 244 1.73 -14.17 -9.44
N VAL A 245 1.91 -15.24 -8.66
CA VAL A 245 3.04 -15.36 -7.74
C VAL A 245 4.38 -15.25 -8.48
N ILE A 246 4.57 -16.00 -9.57
CA ILE A 246 5.83 -16.05 -10.32
C ILE A 246 6.04 -14.80 -11.18
N ASP A 247 4.99 -14.22 -11.75
CA ASP A 247 5.08 -13.11 -12.71
C ASP A 247 5.02 -11.73 -12.07
N VAL A 248 4.50 -11.63 -10.85
CA VAL A 248 4.34 -10.36 -10.13
C VAL A 248 5.11 -10.38 -8.82
N HIS A 249 4.75 -11.28 -7.90
CA HIS A 249 5.24 -11.20 -6.53
C HIS A 249 6.71 -11.57 -6.37
N TYR A 250 7.24 -12.45 -7.23
CA TYR A 250 8.66 -12.84 -7.22
C TYR A 250 9.63 -11.69 -7.54
N PHE A 251 9.16 -10.63 -8.21
CA PHE A 251 9.99 -9.50 -8.58
C PHE A 251 10.00 -8.40 -7.51
N MET A 252 9.03 -8.42 -6.59
CA MET A 252 8.86 -7.40 -5.57
C MET A 252 9.55 -7.82 -4.26
N PRO A 253 10.04 -6.87 -3.44
CA PRO A 253 10.48 -7.19 -2.09
C PRO A 253 9.34 -7.78 -1.24
N GLN A 254 9.58 -8.93 -0.62
CA GLN A 254 8.61 -9.67 0.18
C GLN A 254 9.07 -9.87 1.62
N SER A 255 8.10 -9.92 2.53
CA SER A 255 8.35 -10.34 3.91
C SER A 255 8.73 -11.82 3.96
N ARG A 256 9.43 -12.25 5.01
CA ARG A 256 9.75 -13.68 5.20
C ARG A 256 8.50 -14.57 5.27
N ASN A 257 7.39 -14.06 5.79
CA ASN A 257 6.16 -14.82 5.87
C ASN A 257 5.52 -14.96 4.48
N SER A 258 5.45 -13.85 3.75
CA SER A 258 4.91 -13.81 2.39
C SER A 258 5.69 -14.73 1.45
N VAL A 259 7.02 -14.82 1.54
CA VAL A 259 7.83 -15.79 0.77
C VAL A 259 7.43 -17.24 1.06
N LYS A 260 7.21 -17.60 2.33
CA LYS A 260 6.74 -18.97 2.68
C LYS A 260 5.37 -19.28 2.08
N ILE A 261 4.48 -18.30 2.06
CA ILE A 261 3.15 -18.42 1.47
C ILE A 261 3.27 -18.62 -0.04
N MET A 262 4.07 -17.79 -0.73
CA MET A 262 4.35 -17.95 -2.16
C MET A 262 4.90 -19.35 -2.48
N ASN A 263 5.91 -19.80 -1.73
CA ASN A 263 6.48 -21.14 -1.89
C ASN A 263 5.43 -22.24 -1.69
N SER A 264 4.51 -22.06 -0.75
CA SER A 264 3.41 -23.00 -0.49
C SER A 264 2.40 -23.03 -1.64
N VAL A 265 2.08 -21.89 -2.25
CA VAL A 265 1.22 -21.80 -3.44
C VAL A 265 1.85 -22.53 -4.62
N ILE A 266 3.14 -22.30 -4.87
CA ILE A 266 3.87 -22.96 -5.96
C ILE A 266 3.98 -24.47 -5.70
N ALA A 267 4.30 -24.89 -4.47
CA ALA A 267 4.38 -26.30 -4.10
C ALA A 267 3.05 -27.03 -4.31
N ARG A 268 1.92 -26.43 -3.90
CA ARG A 268 0.58 -26.98 -4.15
C ARG A 268 0.29 -27.12 -5.65
N SER A 269 0.79 -26.18 -6.45
CA SER A 269 0.59 -26.18 -7.90
C SER A 269 1.36 -27.30 -8.62
N LEU A 270 2.44 -27.82 -8.03
CA LEU A 270 3.17 -28.98 -8.58
C LEU A 270 2.26 -30.20 -8.74
N GLU A 271 1.37 -30.42 -7.77
CA GLU A 271 0.39 -31.52 -7.79
C GLU A 271 -0.81 -31.20 -8.70
N GLN A 272 -1.26 -29.96 -8.72
CA GLN A 272 -2.48 -29.55 -9.44
C GLN A 272 -2.31 -29.44 -10.95
N VAL A 273 -1.21 -28.83 -11.42
CA VAL A 273 -0.99 -28.54 -12.86
C VAL A 273 0.23 -29.25 -13.44
N GLY A 274 0.96 -29.98 -12.61
CA GLY A 274 2.14 -30.74 -12.99
C GLY A 274 3.43 -29.92 -12.96
N ALA A 275 4.50 -30.59 -12.58
CA ALA A 275 5.81 -29.98 -12.37
C ALA A 275 6.42 -29.35 -13.63
N TYR A 276 6.19 -29.88 -14.84
CA TYR A 276 6.68 -29.24 -16.08
C TYR A 276 6.11 -27.81 -16.24
N LYS A 277 4.81 -27.62 -16.03
CA LYS A 277 4.17 -26.29 -16.17
C LYS A 277 4.74 -25.31 -15.15
N VAL A 278 4.88 -25.74 -13.89
CA VAL A 278 5.45 -24.92 -12.83
C VAL A 278 6.91 -24.55 -13.12
N PHE A 279 7.77 -25.53 -13.41
CA PHE A 279 9.20 -25.27 -13.61
C PHE A 279 9.53 -24.55 -14.92
N SER A 280 8.80 -24.80 -16.01
CA SER A 280 8.96 -24.03 -17.25
C SER A 280 8.62 -22.55 -17.09
N ARG A 281 7.76 -22.20 -16.11
CA ARG A 281 7.44 -20.81 -15.73
C ARG A 281 8.43 -20.24 -14.73
N LEU A 282 8.80 -21.03 -13.72
CA LEU A 282 9.69 -20.63 -12.64
C LEU A 282 11.16 -20.54 -13.07
N MET A 283 11.56 -21.30 -14.07
CA MET A 283 12.92 -21.30 -14.62
C MET A 283 12.84 -21.44 -16.15
N PRO A 284 12.38 -20.39 -16.86
CA PRO A 284 12.25 -20.47 -18.29
C PRO A 284 13.61 -20.51 -18.98
N ASP A 285 13.67 -21.21 -20.12
CA ASP A 285 14.84 -21.22 -21.00
C ASP A 285 15.04 -19.88 -21.72
N TYR A 286 13.95 -19.14 -21.92
CA TYR A 286 13.99 -17.82 -22.51
C TYR A 286 14.42 -16.74 -21.50
N TYR A 287 14.99 -15.66 -22.02
CA TYR A 287 15.38 -14.50 -21.21
C TYR A 287 14.16 -13.68 -20.80
N ARG A 288 14.13 -13.26 -19.54
CA ARG A 288 13.09 -12.42 -18.92
C ARG A 288 13.74 -11.40 -18.00
N GLU A 289 12.94 -10.46 -17.52
CA GLU A 289 13.26 -9.32 -16.65
C GLU A 289 13.71 -9.69 -15.22
N PHE A 290 14.59 -10.69 -15.10
CA PHE A 290 15.12 -11.15 -13.83
C PHE A 290 15.78 -10.02 -13.02
N ASN A 291 15.51 -10.01 -11.72
CA ASN A 291 16.14 -9.13 -10.74
C ASN A 291 16.64 -9.95 -9.53
N PRO A 292 17.37 -9.35 -8.57
CA PRO A 292 17.90 -10.08 -7.41
C PRO A 292 16.82 -10.79 -6.58
N ASN A 293 15.67 -10.14 -6.32
CA ASN A 293 14.55 -10.72 -5.57
C ASN A 293 14.10 -12.06 -6.16
N TYR A 294 13.93 -12.11 -7.49
CA TYR A 294 13.53 -13.31 -8.21
C TYR A 294 14.46 -14.49 -7.90
N TYR A 295 15.77 -14.29 -8.02
CA TYR A 295 16.75 -15.36 -7.79
C TYR A 295 16.85 -15.75 -6.32
N MET A 296 16.66 -14.81 -5.39
CA MET A 296 16.59 -15.12 -3.97
C MET A 296 15.41 -16.04 -3.65
N TYR A 297 14.21 -15.73 -4.15
CA TYR A 297 13.02 -16.55 -3.90
C TYR A 297 13.07 -17.88 -4.64
N LEU A 298 13.63 -17.89 -5.86
CA LEU A 298 13.92 -19.13 -6.56
C LEU A 298 14.86 -20.03 -5.74
N LEU A 299 15.97 -19.50 -5.24
CA LEU A 299 16.92 -20.24 -4.42
C LEU A 299 16.28 -20.79 -3.14
N GLU A 300 15.50 -19.97 -2.43
CA GLU A 300 14.79 -20.39 -1.21
C GLU A 300 13.80 -21.53 -1.50
N PHE A 301 13.00 -21.40 -2.57
CA PHE A 301 12.08 -22.45 -2.99
C PHE A 301 12.78 -23.76 -3.37
N LEU A 302 13.88 -23.70 -4.12
CA LEU A 302 14.64 -24.89 -4.52
C LEU A 302 15.24 -25.60 -3.31
N ILE A 303 15.75 -24.86 -2.33
CA ILE A 303 16.26 -25.43 -1.07
C ILE A 303 15.13 -26.13 -0.30
N GLU A 304 13.93 -25.54 -0.25
CA GLU A 304 12.77 -26.19 0.38
C GLU A 304 12.38 -27.50 -0.33
N LEU A 305 12.49 -27.57 -1.66
CA LEU A 305 12.27 -28.80 -2.42
C LEU A 305 13.33 -29.87 -2.15
N ASP A 306 14.60 -29.49 -2.05
CA ASP A 306 15.72 -30.38 -1.68
C ASP A 306 15.49 -31.00 -0.29
N GLN A 307 15.04 -30.19 0.68
CA GLN A 307 14.70 -30.67 2.02
C GLN A 307 13.53 -31.67 2.03
N LYS A 308 12.56 -31.49 1.12
CA LYS A 308 11.41 -32.39 0.94
C LYS A 308 11.69 -33.57 0.00
N GLN A 309 12.90 -33.65 -0.57
CA GLN A 309 13.33 -34.69 -1.52
C GLN A 309 12.38 -34.82 -2.74
N VAL A 310 11.83 -33.70 -3.21
CA VAL A 310 10.94 -33.68 -4.36
C VAL A 310 11.75 -33.81 -5.65
N ALA A 311 11.39 -34.77 -6.51
CA ALA A 311 12.03 -34.94 -7.81
C ALA A 311 11.72 -33.75 -8.75
N LEU A 312 12.71 -33.32 -9.52
CA LEU A 312 12.57 -32.27 -10.54
C LEU A 312 12.44 -32.92 -11.93
N PRO A 313 11.23 -33.01 -12.51
CA PRO A 313 11.06 -33.60 -13.83
C PRO A 313 11.48 -32.67 -14.98
N TYR A 314 11.77 -31.39 -14.69
CA TYR A 314 12.25 -30.42 -15.67
C TYR A 314 13.35 -29.56 -15.07
N VAL A 315 14.42 -29.35 -15.83
CA VAL A 315 15.56 -28.50 -15.49
C VAL A 315 15.88 -27.62 -16.69
N PRO A 316 16.07 -26.30 -16.51
CA PRO A 316 16.37 -25.41 -17.62
C PRO A 316 17.75 -25.69 -18.22
N CYS A 317 17.87 -25.47 -19.54
CA CYS A 317 19.08 -25.68 -20.30
C CYS A 317 20.22 -24.71 -19.91
N TRP A 318 19.89 -23.53 -19.36
CA TRP A 318 20.89 -22.54 -18.94
C TRP A 318 21.52 -22.85 -17.56
N LEU A 319 20.95 -23.78 -16.79
CA LEU A 319 21.58 -24.27 -15.56
C LEU A 319 22.37 -25.58 -15.77
N PHE A 320 22.12 -26.37 -16.84
CA PHE A 320 22.71 -27.71 -17.01
C PHE A 320 22.99 -28.21 -18.43
N GLU A 321 23.97 -29.12 -18.51
CA GLU A 321 24.12 -30.13 -19.57
C GLU A 321 23.40 -31.43 -19.12
N ARG A 322 22.79 -32.17 -20.06
CA ARG A 322 21.61 -33.04 -19.88
C ARG A 322 21.73 -34.30 -18.99
N GLU A 323 22.78 -34.52 -18.21
CA GLU A 323 22.97 -35.78 -17.45
C GLU A 323 22.81 -35.60 -15.92
N ASN A 324 21.93 -36.44 -15.32
CA ASN A 324 21.69 -36.62 -13.87
C ASN A 324 21.36 -35.34 -13.06
N CYS A 325 20.12 -34.86 -13.19
CA CYS A 325 19.63 -33.67 -12.51
C CYS A 325 19.02 -33.97 -11.13
N THR A 326 19.54 -33.33 -10.08
CA THR A 326 18.93 -33.32 -8.73
C THR A 326 18.67 -31.87 -8.28
N PRO A 327 17.72 -31.61 -7.36
CA PRO A 327 17.59 -30.29 -6.72
C PRO A 327 18.93 -29.78 -6.19
N GLU A 328 19.73 -30.67 -5.60
CA GLU A 328 21.03 -30.34 -5.06
C GLU A 328 22.00 -29.79 -6.12
N SER A 329 22.13 -30.44 -7.29
CA SER A 329 23.02 -29.94 -8.34
C SER A 329 22.60 -28.54 -8.79
N LEU A 330 21.29 -28.32 -8.94
CA LEU A 330 20.71 -27.05 -9.38
C LEU A 330 20.95 -25.91 -8.40
N ILE A 331 20.77 -26.17 -7.10
CA ILE A 331 21.08 -25.21 -6.06
C ILE A 331 22.57 -24.85 -6.08
N LYS A 332 23.48 -25.83 -6.24
CA LYS A 332 24.93 -25.57 -6.34
C LYS A 332 25.27 -24.64 -7.51
N LYS A 333 24.71 -24.91 -8.70
CA LYS A 333 24.91 -24.06 -9.89
C LYS A 333 24.37 -22.65 -9.67
N LEU A 334 23.14 -22.52 -9.15
CA LEU A 334 22.51 -21.22 -8.90
C LEU A 334 23.29 -20.40 -7.86
N ILE A 335 23.75 -21.03 -6.77
CA ILE A 335 24.62 -20.38 -5.77
C ILE A 335 25.86 -19.82 -6.43
N LYS A 336 26.57 -20.61 -7.26
CA LYS A 336 27.76 -20.15 -7.97
C LYS A 336 27.45 -18.93 -8.84
N GLN A 337 26.40 -19.00 -9.66
CA GLN A 337 25.99 -17.90 -10.53
C GLN A 337 25.64 -16.63 -9.72
N MET A 338 24.91 -16.75 -8.62
CA MET A 338 24.58 -15.59 -7.80
C MET A 338 25.81 -14.97 -7.13
N LEU A 339 26.75 -15.78 -6.64
CA LEU A 339 27.98 -15.30 -5.98
C LEU A 339 28.99 -14.66 -6.95
N THR A 340 28.95 -15.02 -8.23
CA THR A 340 29.81 -14.43 -9.27
C THR A 340 29.09 -13.40 -10.13
N TYR A 341 27.85 -13.04 -9.78
CA TYR A 341 27.01 -12.12 -10.55
C TYR A 341 26.81 -12.59 -12.02
N PHE A 342 26.46 -13.86 -12.19
CA PHE A 342 26.21 -14.54 -13.46
C PHE A 342 27.36 -14.42 -14.46
N GLU A 343 28.61 -14.53 -13.99
CA GLU A 343 29.80 -14.40 -14.85
C GLU A 343 29.82 -15.40 -16.03
N GLU A 344 29.25 -16.60 -15.85
CA GLU A 344 29.17 -17.63 -16.90
C GLU A 344 27.93 -17.48 -17.81
N ASP A 345 27.02 -16.54 -17.53
CA ASP A 345 25.80 -16.27 -18.32
C ASP A 345 25.68 -14.77 -18.60
N GLU A 346 26.46 -14.30 -19.58
CA GLU A 346 26.53 -12.89 -19.96
C GLU A 346 25.15 -12.25 -20.23
N PRO A 347 24.19 -12.86 -20.95
CA PRO A 347 22.86 -12.31 -21.11
C PRO A 347 22.14 -12.01 -19.78
N ARG A 348 22.11 -12.95 -18.83
CA ARG A 348 21.45 -12.75 -17.53
C ARG A 348 22.17 -11.70 -16.71
N LYS A 349 23.50 -11.65 -16.77
CA LYS A 349 24.32 -10.60 -16.16
C LYS A 349 23.97 -9.22 -16.71
N ILE A 350 23.85 -9.05 -18.04
CA ILE A 350 23.44 -7.78 -18.66
C ILE A 350 22.06 -7.35 -18.17
N ILE A 351 21.10 -8.27 -18.11
CA ILE A 351 19.72 -7.98 -17.68
C ILE A 351 19.68 -7.52 -16.22
N LEU A 352 20.41 -8.19 -15.33
CA LEU A 352 20.51 -7.81 -13.92
C LEU A 352 21.12 -6.40 -13.75
N LEU A 353 22.23 -6.11 -14.44
CA LEU A 353 22.86 -4.79 -14.40
C LEU A 353 21.95 -3.70 -14.98
N ALA A 354 21.20 -4.00 -16.05
CA ALA A 354 20.22 -3.09 -16.62
C ALA A 354 19.08 -2.80 -15.63
N SER A 355 18.57 -3.83 -14.93
CA SER A 355 17.55 -3.65 -13.88
C SER A 355 18.02 -2.71 -12.79
N SER A 356 19.25 -2.89 -12.29
CA SER A 356 19.83 -2.03 -11.25
C SER A 356 20.11 -0.62 -11.76
N ALA A 357 20.61 -0.46 -12.99
CA ALA A 357 20.81 0.85 -13.62
C ALA A 357 19.48 1.60 -13.81
N TYR A 358 18.43 0.94 -14.30
CA TYR A 358 17.10 1.55 -14.41
C TYR A 358 16.60 2.02 -13.04
N ARG A 359 16.77 1.20 -11.98
CA ARG A 359 16.38 1.60 -10.62
C ARG A 359 17.08 2.88 -10.19
N ARG A 360 18.41 2.96 -10.36
CA ARG A 360 19.19 4.18 -10.06
C ARG A 360 18.71 5.36 -10.89
N VAL A 361 18.54 5.20 -12.19
CA VAL A 361 18.03 6.25 -13.07
C VAL A 361 16.66 6.76 -12.63
N TYR A 362 15.71 5.88 -12.30
CA TYR A 362 14.39 6.30 -11.81
C TYR A 362 14.47 7.07 -10.49
N LYS A 363 15.36 6.66 -9.59
CA LYS A 363 15.63 7.42 -8.36
C LYS A 363 16.26 8.78 -8.65
N MET A 364 17.23 8.84 -9.55
CA MET A 364 17.82 10.11 -9.96
C MET A 364 16.77 11.06 -10.52
N MET A 365 15.88 10.53 -11.36
CA MET A 365 14.77 11.29 -11.92
C MET A 365 13.80 11.78 -10.83
N SER A 366 13.46 10.98 -9.82
CA SER A 366 12.53 11.42 -8.77
C SER A 366 13.08 12.56 -7.90
N VAL A 367 14.41 12.63 -7.74
CA VAL A 367 15.09 13.73 -7.05
C VAL A 367 15.03 15.01 -7.88
N ILE A 368 15.38 14.95 -9.17
CA ILE A 368 15.56 16.14 -10.02
C ILE A 368 14.27 16.60 -10.72
N GLN A 369 13.21 15.77 -10.77
CA GLN A 369 11.95 16.08 -11.45
C GLN A 369 10.79 16.24 -10.46
N PRO A 370 10.33 17.48 -10.19
CA PRO A 370 9.22 17.73 -9.27
C PRO A 370 7.91 17.03 -9.64
N HIS A 371 7.63 16.86 -10.94
CA HIS A 371 6.39 16.25 -11.41
C HIS A 371 6.23 14.77 -11.00
N ILE A 372 7.34 14.05 -10.79
CA ILE A 372 7.29 12.66 -10.27
C ILE A 372 6.67 12.65 -8.87
N ARG A 373 6.96 13.65 -8.04
CA ARG A 373 6.33 13.78 -6.72
C ARG A 373 4.84 14.06 -6.81
N GLY A 374 4.42 14.87 -7.77
CA GLY A 374 3.00 15.12 -8.02
C GLY A 374 2.23 13.83 -8.31
N THR A 375 2.83 12.89 -9.06
CA THR A 375 2.19 11.57 -9.30
C THR A 375 2.14 10.70 -8.04
N ALA A 376 3.15 10.77 -7.18
CA ALA A 376 3.19 10.02 -5.93
C ALA A 376 2.22 10.59 -4.89
N GLU A 377 2.07 11.91 -4.84
CA GLU A 377 1.03 12.58 -4.05
C GLU A 377 -0.37 12.21 -4.55
N ALA A 378 -0.60 12.19 -5.86
CA ALA A 378 -1.89 11.74 -6.41
C ALA A 378 -2.20 10.28 -6.01
N LYS A 379 -1.20 9.39 -6.04
CA LYS A 379 -1.36 8.00 -5.54
C LYS A 379 -1.67 7.97 -4.05
N HIS A 380 -0.98 8.80 -3.24
CA HIS A 380 -1.27 8.92 -1.83
C HIS A 380 -2.73 9.34 -1.59
N LEU A 381 -3.20 10.39 -2.27
CA LEU A 381 -4.57 10.88 -2.19
C LEU A 381 -5.58 9.83 -2.68
N TRP A 382 -5.24 9.08 -3.73
CA TRP A 382 -6.07 7.98 -4.22
C TRP A 382 -6.23 6.88 -3.17
N THR A 383 -5.13 6.41 -2.57
CA THR A 383 -5.17 5.49 -1.43
C THR A 383 -5.99 6.09 -0.29
N ARG A 384 -5.79 7.38 0.03
CA ARG A 384 -6.55 8.08 1.06
C ARG A 384 -8.04 8.13 0.80
N LEU A 385 -8.49 8.10 -0.45
CA LEU A 385 -9.89 8.09 -0.81
C LEU A 385 -10.52 6.68 -0.80
N HIS A 386 -9.78 5.64 -1.18
CA HIS A 386 -10.33 4.31 -1.48
C HIS A 386 -10.07 3.27 -0.39
N ASP A 387 -8.84 3.21 0.13
CA ASP A 387 -8.43 2.12 1.02
C ASP A 387 -9.07 2.28 2.40
N SER A 388 -9.36 1.17 3.08
CA SER A 388 -9.91 1.19 4.44
C SER A 388 -8.98 1.94 5.41
N GLU A 389 -9.54 2.78 6.29
CA GLU A 389 -8.83 3.48 7.38
C GLU A 389 -8.11 2.52 8.36
N PHE A 390 -8.46 1.23 8.33
CA PHE A 390 -7.87 0.19 9.16
C PHE A 390 -6.82 -0.66 8.43
N SER A 391 -6.54 -0.36 7.15
CA SER A 391 -5.55 -1.09 6.37
C SER A 391 -4.14 -0.50 6.55
N TRP A 392 -3.12 -1.37 6.57
CA TRP A 392 -1.72 -0.93 6.57
C TRP A 392 -1.35 -0.12 5.32
N GLY A 393 -1.98 -0.44 4.18
CA GLY A 393 -1.81 0.32 2.94
C GLY A 393 -2.15 1.80 3.11
N GLN A 394 -3.30 2.08 3.73
CA GLN A 394 -3.77 3.42 4.07
C GLN A 394 -2.94 4.09 5.16
N ILE A 395 -2.65 3.38 6.25
CA ILE A 395 -1.92 3.91 7.42
C ILE A 395 -0.52 4.37 7.02
N LEU A 396 0.19 3.55 6.24
CA LEU A 396 1.56 3.80 5.81
C LEU A 396 1.65 4.55 4.48
N SER A 397 0.53 4.96 3.89
CA SER A 397 0.54 5.72 2.66
C SER A 397 1.15 7.11 2.92
N SER A 398 2.16 7.45 2.11
CA SER A 398 2.74 8.79 2.01
C SER A 398 3.19 9.04 0.57
N SER A 399 3.47 10.30 0.23
CA SER A 399 4.01 10.63 -1.10
C SER A 399 5.36 9.93 -1.31
N GLU A 400 6.26 10.04 -0.33
CA GLU A 400 7.61 9.48 -0.33
C GLU A 400 7.56 7.94 -0.39
N GLY A 401 6.67 7.31 0.39
CA GLY A 401 6.47 5.86 0.35
C GLY A 401 5.99 5.37 -1.01
N ASN A 402 5.15 6.15 -1.71
CA ASN A 402 4.75 5.83 -3.08
C ASN A 402 5.87 6.05 -4.10
N ILE A 403 6.79 6.99 -3.88
CA ILE A 403 8.02 7.12 -4.67
C ILE A 403 8.89 5.87 -4.51
N VAL A 404 9.13 5.42 -3.27
CA VAL A 404 9.93 4.21 -3.01
C VAL A 404 9.31 2.98 -3.66
N ARG A 405 7.99 2.79 -3.55
CA ARG A 405 7.27 1.70 -4.26
C ARG A 405 7.45 1.78 -5.78
N ASN A 406 7.49 2.98 -6.36
CA ASN A 406 7.73 3.14 -7.80
C ASN A 406 9.15 2.72 -8.21
N PHE A 407 10.13 2.72 -7.29
CA PHE A 407 11.47 2.17 -7.58
C PHE A 407 11.46 0.65 -7.74
N ASP A 408 10.44 -0.06 -7.29
CA ASP A 408 10.32 -1.51 -7.54
C ASP A 408 9.56 -1.77 -8.85
N VAL A 409 8.51 -0.99 -9.14
CA VAL A 409 7.61 -1.24 -10.28
C VAL A 409 8.13 -0.68 -11.61
N LEU A 410 8.59 0.57 -11.65
CA LEU A 410 8.98 1.21 -12.91
C LEU A 410 10.24 0.58 -13.55
N PRO A 411 11.29 0.24 -12.79
CA PRO A 411 12.45 -0.45 -13.36
C PRO A 411 12.11 -1.82 -13.92
N LEU A 412 11.14 -2.54 -13.32
CA LEU A 412 10.69 -3.83 -13.84
C LEU A 412 10.07 -3.68 -15.24
N HIS A 413 9.24 -2.66 -15.46
CA HIS A 413 8.70 -2.36 -16.78
C HIS A 413 9.78 -1.97 -17.79
N ALA A 414 10.75 -1.14 -17.39
CA ALA A 414 11.87 -0.77 -18.25
C ALA A 414 12.72 -1.99 -18.64
N THR A 415 13.02 -2.85 -17.66
CA THR A 415 13.75 -4.12 -17.86
C THR A 415 12.98 -5.08 -18.76
N THR A 416 11.66 -5.18 -18.61
CA THR A 416 10.80 -5.96 -19.51
C THR A 416 10.93 -5.49 -20.96
N ARG A 417 10.90 -4.17 -21.20
CA ARG A 417 11.08 -3.60 -22.54
C ARG A 417 12.48 -3.85 -23.07
N PHE A 418 13.50 -3.71 -22.23
CA PHE A 418 14.90 -4.00 -22.56
C PHE A 418 15.05 -5.46 -23.02
N VAL A 419 14.57 -6.42 -22.23
CA VAL A 419 14.65 -7.86 -22.58
C VAL A 419 13.90 -8.16 -23.87
N LYS A 420 12.69 -7.64 -24.05
CA LYS A 420 11.90 -7.82 -25.28
C LYS A 420 12.62 -7.25 -26.51
N HIS A 421 13.31 -6.12 -26.38
CA HIS A 421 14.01 -5.49 -27.49
C HIS A 421 15.23 -6.30 -27.97
N PHE A 422 15.96 -6.93 -27.03
CA PHE A 422 17.18 -7.68 -27.33
C PHE A 422 16.99 -9.19 -27.50
N SER A 423 15.82 -9.72 -27.16
CA SER A 423 15.47 -11.13 -27.39
C SER A 423 14.94 -11.35 -28.81
N LYS A 424 15.50 -12.31 -29.54
CA LYS A 424 14.98 -12.76 -30.85
C LYS A 424 14.50 -14.20 -30.72
N GLY A 425 13.19 -14.41 -30.81
CA GLY A 425 12.57 -15.72 -30.53
C GLY A 425 12.79 -16.16 -29.07
N ARG A 426 12.65 -17.45 -28.79
CA ARG A 426 12.71 -17.96 -27.40
C ARG A 426 14.14 -18.08 -26.84
N ASN A 427 15.18 -18.28 -27.67
CA ASN A 427 16.49 -18.73 -27.17
C ASN A 427 17.69 -17.85 -27.61
N SER A 428 17.49 -16.69 -28.22
CA SER A 428 18.62 -15.84 -28.65
C SER A 428 18.53 -14.43 -28.08
N PHE A 429 19.68 -13.92 -27.62
CA PHE A 429 19.83 -12.60 -27.03
C PHE A 429 20.98 -11.85 -27.70
N LYS A 430 20.74 -10.60 -28.05
CA LYS A 430 21.73 -9.75 -28.74
C LYS A 430 22.67 -9.09 -27.72
N SER A 431 23.53 -9.87 -27.06
CA SER A 431 24.37 -9.41 -25.94
C SER A 431 25.19 -8.16 -26.26
N ALA A 432 25.81 -8.09 -27.44
CA ALA A 432 26.62 -6.93 -27.82
C ALA A 432 25.80 -5.62 -27.88
N LEU A 433 24.59 -5.66 -28.44
CA LEU A 433 23.70 -4.49 -28.49
C LEU A 433 23.12 -4.16 -27.12
N ALA A 434 22.76 -5.19 -26.34
CA ALA A 434 22.24 -5.00 -24.99
C ALA A 434 23.29 -4.37 -24.06
N LYS A 435 24.55 -4.80 -24.17
CA LYS A 435 25.69 -4.22 -23.45
C LYS A 435 25.97 -2.77 -23.88
N HIS A 436 25.86 -2.47 -25.18
CA HIS A 436 25.94 -1.10 -25.65
C HIS A 436 24.84 -0.22 -25.04
N GLN A 437 23.58 -0.69 -25.04
CA GLN A 437 22.47 0.04 -24.41
C GLN A 437 22.66 0.22 -22.90
N LEU A 438 23.24 -0.77 -22.21
CA LEU A 438 23.60 -0.65 -20.79
C LEU A 438 24.65 0.44 -20.56
N ASN A 439 25.68 0.52 -21.42
CA ASN A 439 26.66 1.61 -21.36
C ASN A 439 26.02 2.98 -21.60
N GLU A 440 25.00 3.07 -22.47
CA GLU A 440 24.22 4.30 -22.64
C GLU A 440 23.44 4.68 -21.38
N LEU A 441 22.95 3.70 -20.59
CA LEU A 441 22.33 3.98 -19.29
C LEU A 441 23.34 4.58 -18.30
N TRP A 442 24.55 4.04 -18.21
CA TRP A 442 25.60 4.62 -17.37
C TRP A 442 26.01 6.02 -17.85
N SER A 443 26.09 6.21 -19.17
CA SER A 443 26.34 7.53 -19.77
C SER A 443 25.23 8.53 -19.43
N PHE A 444 23.97 8.06 -19.33
CA PHE A 444 22.85 8.87 -18.91
C PHE A 444 22.92 9.24 -17.41
N GLU A 445 23.33 8.30 -16.54
CA GLU A 445 23.62 8.58 -15.13
C GLU A 445 24.68 9.70 -15.02
N HIS A 446 25.80 9.59 -15.76
CA HIS A 446 26.82 10.63 -15.83
C HIS A 446 26.28 11.98 -16.32
N ALA A 447 25.42 11.98 -17.35
CA ALA A 447 24.83 13.20 -17.87
C ALA A 447 23.94 13.91 -16.84
N ILE A 448 23.23 13.15 -15.99
CA ILE A 448 22.46 13.74 -14.88
C ILE A 448 23.39 14.38 -13.86
N PHE A 449 24.45 13.70 -13.41
CA PHE A 449 25.41 14.27 -12.47
C PHE A 449 26.07 15.54 -12.99
N ASN A 450 26.47 15.55 -14.26
CA ASN A 450 27.08 16.73 -14.89
C ASN A 450 26.10 17.90 -14.98
N LYS A 451 24.82 17.62 -15.24
CA LYS A 451 23.77 18.65 -15.31
C LYS A 451 23.31 19.14 -13.94
N TYR A 452 23.36 18.29 -12.92
CA TYR A 452 22.91 18.57 -11.55
C TYR A 452 24.03 18.24 -10.54
N PRO A 453 25.07 19.07 -10.41
CA PRO A 453 26.21 18.80 -9.53
C PRO A 453 25.85 18.66 -8.05
N ASN A 454 24.74 19.27 -7.62
CA ASN A 454 24.21 19.19 -6.25
C ASN A 454 23.25 18.00 -6.03
N TYR A 455 23.21 17.02 -6.95
CA TYR A 455 22.32 15.85 -6.85
C TYR A 455 22.38 15.15 -5.49
N LEU A 456 23.59 14.89 -4.95
CA LEU A 456 23.74 14.19 -3.67
C LEU A 456 23.22 15.01 -2.48
N GLU A 457 23.34 16.33 -2.53
CA GLU A 457 22.78 17.23 -1.52
C GLU A 457 21.25 17.19 -1.58
N LEU A 458 20.67 17.33 -2.78
CA LEU A 458 19.23 17.21 -3.00
C LEU A 458 18.69 15.85 -2.51
N LEU A 459 19.36 14.76 -2.86
CA LEU A 459 18.98 13.43 -2.42
C LEU A 459 18.95 13.32 -0.89
N LYS A 460 19.95 13.90 -0.21
CA LYS A 460 20.06 13.88 1.25
C LYS A 460 19.01 14.76 1.92
N GLU A 461 18.69 15.92 1.36
CA GLU A 461 17.65 16.82 1.88
C GLU A 461 16.25 16.21 1.75
N LEU A 462 16.02 15.42 0.70
CA LEU A 462 14.73 14.79 0.45
C LEU A 462 14.46 13.57 1.30
N ASP A 463 15.50 12.78 1.61
CA ASP A 463 15.45 11.58 2.44
C ASP A 463 14.15 10.77 2.32
N TYR A 464 14.03 9.96 1.26
CA TYR A 464 12.87 9.10 1.06
C TYR A 464 12.72 7.99 2.12
N GLY A 465 13.65 7.85 3.08
CA GLY A 465 13.61 6.82 4.12
C GLY A 465 13.80 5.40 3.57
N GLU A 466 14.53 5.23 2.47
CA GLU A 466 14.86 3.92 1.90
C GLU A 466 15.68 3.07 2.88
N LEU A 467 15.24 1.84 3.12
CA LEU A 467 15.99 0.87 3.93
C LEU A 467 17.25 0.37 3.23
N HIS A 468 17.22 0.28 1.90
CA HIS A 468 18.32 -0.20 1.06
C HIS A 468 18.68 0.89 0.05
N PRO A 469 19.82 1.58 0.22
CA PRO A 469 20.17 2.70 -0.64
C PRO A 469 20.43 2.23 -2.07
N THR A 470 19.57 2.66 -2.99
CA THR A 470 19.63 2.29 -4.40
C THR A 470 20.96 2.67 -5.08
N GLU A 471 21.65 3.73 -4.62
CA GLU A 471 22.89 4.27 -5.20
C GLU A 471 24.07 3.32 -5.15
N VAL A 472 24.13 2.45 -4.14
CA VAL A 472 25.30 1.59 -3.90
C VAL A 472 25.19 0.24 -4.60
N ILE A 473 23.95 -0.15 -4.92
CA ILE A 473 23.62 -1.46 -5.49
C ILE A 473 24.25 -1.57 -6.88
N ASP A 474 25.09 -2.60 -7.02
CA ASP A 474 25.82 -2.96 -8.23
C ASP A 474 26.71 -1.81 -8.76
N ILE A 475 27.18 -0.95 -7.85
CA ILE A 475 28.30 -0.03 -8.05
C ILE A 475 29.43 -0.44 -7.11
N ILE A 476 29.15 -0.47 -5.80
CA ILE A 476 30.12 -0.86 -4.78
C ILE A 476 29.68 -2.06 -3.95
N TYR A 477 28.38 -2.36 -3.94
CA TYR A 477 27.75 -3.40 -3.13
C TYR A 477 27.10 -4.46 -4.01
N ASP A 478 27.46 -5.73 -3.76
CA ASP A 478 26.95 -6.89 -4.49
C ASP A 478 25.64 -7.39 -3.87
N ASP A 479 24.50 -6.85 -4.34
CA ASP A 479 23.19 -7.17 -3.77
C ASP A 479 22.77 -8.62 -4.06
N LEU A 480 23.15 -9.15 -5.23
CA LEU A 480 22.81 -10.52 -5.62
C LEU A 480 23.58 -11.56 -4.78
N ALA A 481 24.90 -11.39 -4.61
CA ALA A 481 25.70 -12.27 -3.77
C ALA A 481 25.26 -12.15 -2.30
N HIS A 482 24.97 -10.92 -1.84
CA HIS A 482 24.41 -10.70 -0.51
C HIS A 482 23.08 -11.46 -0.32
N GLY A 483 22.15 -11.33 -1.27
CA GLY A 483 20.86 -11.99 -1.27
C GLY A 483 21.00 -13.51 -1.21
N CYS A 484 21.87 -14.10 -2.03
CA CYS A 484 22.22 -15.52 -1.98
C CYS A 484 22.66 -15.95 -0.57
N LEU A 485 23.62 -15.21 0.01
CA LEU A 485 24.15 -15.48 1.35
C LEU A 485 23.09 -15.32 2.44
N CYS A 486 22.14 -14.41 2.26
CA CYS A 486 21.01 -14.22 3.14
C CYS A 486 20.06 -15.41 3.19
N ILE A 487 19.90 -16.12 2.07
CA ILE A 487 19.16 -17.38 1.99
C ILE A 487 19.98 -18.53 2.58
N VAL A 488 21.17 -18.81 2.04
CA VAL A 488 21.92 -20.03 2.39
C VAL A 488 22.34 -20.07 3.86
N LYS A 489 22.56 -18.93 4.52
CA LYS A 489 22.88 -18.91 5.96
C LYS A 489 21.80 -19.53 6.85
N LYS A 490 20.54 -19.52 6.39
CA LYS A 490 19.39 -20.08 7.12
C LYS A 490 19.43 -21.62 7.14
N TYR A 491 20.17 -22.23 6.20
CA TYR A 491 20.16 -23.67 5.94
C TYR A 491 21.55 -24.28 6.19
N PRO A 492 21.73 -25.10 7.25
CA PRO A 492 23.05 -25.62 7.63
C PRO A 492 23.81 -26.36 6.52
N LYS A 493 23.12 -27.19 5.71
CA LYS A 493 23.70 -27.89 4.54
C LYS A 493 24.35 -26.89 3.57
N TRP A 494 23.60 -25.85 3.20
CA TRP A 494 24.03 -24.88 2.19
C TRP A 494 25.02 -23.86 2.74
N LYS A 495 24.91 -23.48 4.02
CA LYS A 495 25.94 -22.70 4.73
C LYS A 495 27.29 -23.41 4.74
N LYS A 496 27.29 -24.72 5.02
CA LYS A 496 28.51 -25.55 4.96
C LYS A 496 29.06 -25.63 3.54
N TYR A 497 28.19 -25.89 2.56
CA TYR A 497 28.57 -25.98 1.15
C TYR A 497 29.31 -24.73 0.65
N VAL A 498 28.75 -23.52 0.87
CA VAL A 498 29.41 -22.27 0.41
C VAL A 498 30.73 -22.02 1.13
N ARG A 499 30.85 -22.42 2.40
CA ARG A 499 32.10 -22.29 3.16
C ARG A 499 33.19 -23.22 2.64
N GLU A 500 32.83 -24.42 2.17
CA GLU A 500 33.79 -25.42 1.69
C GLU A 500 34.17 -25.24 0.21
N HIS A 501 33.23 -24.79 -0.63
CA HIS A 501 33.41 -24.78 -2.09
C HIS A 501 33.52 -23.38 -2.70
N HIS A 502 33.12 -22.35 -1.96
CA HIS A 502 33.09 -20.96 -2.44
C HIS A 502 33.67 -19.99 -1.40
N TYR A 503 34.59 -20.47 -0.55
CA TYR A 503 35.14 -19.70 0.58
C TYR A 503 35.61 -18.30 0.16
N ASP A 504 36.43 -18.22 -0.91
CA ASP A 504 37.00 -16.96 -1.39
C ASP A 504 35.92 -15.98 -1.84
N LEU A 505 34.86 -16.45 -2.54
CA LEU A 505 33.74 -15.60 -2.96
C LEU A 505 32.92 -15.09 -1.77
N VAL A 506 32.79 -15.89 -0.70
CA VAL A 506 32.13 -15.45 0.53
C VAL A 506 32.99 -14.43 1.27
N VAL A 507 34.31 -14.64 1.32
CA VAL A 507 35.27 -13.68 1.87
C VAL A 507 35.25 -12.36 1.09
N ASP A 508 35.21 -12.41 -0.24
CA ASP A 508 35.06 -11.24 -1.10
C ASP A 508 33.77 -10.49 -0.78
N SER A 509 32.66 -11.21 -0.67
CA SER A 509 31.38 -10.63 -0.31
C SER A 509 31.42 -9.96 1.07
N SER A 510 32.12 -10.54 2.04
CA SER A 510 32.33 -9.93 3.36
C SER A 510 33.12 -8.64 3.24
N ALA A 511 34.20 -8.62 2.47
CA ALA A 511 35.03 -7.44 2.27
C ALA A 511 34.33 -6.34 1.45
N LEU A 512 33.32 -6.71 0.65
CA LEU A 512 32.41 -5.79 -0.02
C LEU A 512 31.26 -5.29 0.87
N GLY A 513 31.22 -5.66 2.16
CA GLY A 513 30.26 -5.15 3.15
C GLY A 513 29.02 -6.02 3.38
N SER A 514 28.98 -7.26 2.87
CA SER A 514 27.86 -8.17 3.11
C SER A 514 27.85 -8.67 4.56
N TRP A 515 26.96 -8.12 5.39
CA TRP A 515 26.76 -8.59 6.77
C TRP A 515 26.37 -10.08 6.85
N SER A 516 25.78 -10.63 5.79
CA SER A 516 25.43 -12.05 5.73
C SER A 516 26.66 -12.93 5.53
N ALA A 517 27.63 -12.46 4.73
CA ALA A 517 28.91 -13.12 4.56
C ALA A 517 29.72 -13.10 5.87
N GLU A 518 29.72 -11.98 6.58
CA GLU A 518 30.39 -11.85 7.89
C GLU A 518 29.91 -12.90 8.90
N LYS A 519 28.62 -13.23 8.90
CA LYS A 519 28.07 -14.30 9.76
C LYS A 519 28.51 -15.72 9.36
N ILE A 520 29.12 -15.89 8.21
CA ILE A 520 29.60 -17.18 7.69
C ILE A 520 31.12 -17.30 7.87
N VAL A 521 31.88 -16.27 7.50
CA VAL A 521 33.36 -16.30 7.46
C VAL A 521 34.05 -15.31 8.42
N GLY A 522 33.29 -14.48 9.15
CA GLY A 522 33.81 -13.38 9.96
C GLY A 522 33.97 -12.08 9.15
N HIS A 523 34.22 -10.97 9.83
CA HIS A 523 34.52 -9.69 9.17
C HIS A 523 35.91 -9.74 8.57
N VAL A 524 35.99 -9.55 7.24
CA VAL A 524 37.26 -9.53 6.49
C VAL A 524 37.40 -8.20 5.77
N THR A 525 38.59 -7.62 5.84
CA THR A 525 38.98 -6.45 5.05
C THR A 525 39.98 -6.88 3.98
N LYS A 526 39.92 -6.23 2.81
CA LYS A 526 40.87 -6.41 1.72
C LYS A 526 41.32 -5.06 1.17
N GLU A 527 42.43 -5.06 0.46
CA GLU A 527 42.94 -3.86 -0.20
C GLU A 527 41.92 -3.31 -1.21
N LYS A 528 41.78 -1.99 -1.24
CA LYS A 528 40.86 -1.30 -2.13
C LYS A 528 41.05 -1.68 -3.60
N ALA A 529 42.29 -1.74 -4.08
CA ALA A 529 42.60 -2.10 -5.46
C ALA A 529 42.09 -3.50 -5.84
N TYR A 530 42.10 -4.45 -4.89
CA TYR A 530 41.54 -5.78 -5.10
C TYR A 530 40.00 -5.74 -5.12
N LEU A 531 39.36 -5.01 -4.21
CA LEU A 531 37.91 -4.86 -4.21
C LEU A 531 37.39 -4.15 -5.47
N ASP A 532 38.11 -3.14 -5.93
CA ASP A 532 37.81 -2.42 -7.16
C ASP A 532 37.92 -3.35 -8.37
N SER A 533 38.92 -4.24 -8.43
CA SER A 533 39.03 -5.21 -9.53
C SER A 533 37.83 -6.15 -9.60
N ILE A 534 37.31 -6.59 -8.45
CA ILE A 534 36.08 -7.39 -8.37
C ILE A 534 34.87 -6.59 -8.88
N ARG A 535 34.68 -5.35 -8.40
CA ARG A 535 33.56 -4.48 -8.81
C ARG A 535 33.59 -4.18 -10.30
N ILE A 536 34.76 -3.87 -10.85
CA ILE A 536 34.98 -3.61 -12.28
C ILE A 536 34.59 -4.84 -13.11
N GLN A 537 35.01 -6.03 -12.69
CA GLN A 537 34.70 -7.26 -13.41
C GLN A 537 33.21 -7.65 -13.29
N ARG A 538 32.63 -7.54 -12.09
CA ARG A 538 31.24 -7.95 -11.84
C ARG A 538 30.23 -6.96 -12.40
N PHE A 539 30.42 -5.66 -12.20
CA PHE A 539 29.38 -4.67 -12.49
C PHE A 539 29.61 -3.87 -13.78
N PHE A 540 30.85 -3.84 -14.28
CA PHE A 540 31.24 -3.00 -15.41
C PHE A 540 31.88 -3.76 -16.58
N PHE A 541 31.86 -5.09 -16.55
CA PHE A 541 32.49 -5.94 -17.58
C PHE A 541 33.94 -5.56 -17.90
N GLY A 542 34.71 -5.15 -16.90
CA GLY A 542 36.10 -4.71 -17.10
C GLY A 542 36.28 -3.20 -17.33
N ASP A 543 35.20 -2.42 -17.45
CA ASP A 543 35.28 -0.97 -17.68
C ASP A 543 35.63 -0.21 -16.38
N ALA A 544 36.93 -0.06 -16.16
CA ALA A 544 37.47 0.67 -15.02
C ALA A 544 37.15 2.17 -15.04
N THR A 545 36.89 2.75 -16.21
CA THR A 545 36.61 4.19 -16.35
C THR A 545 35.22 4.51 -15.82
N ASN A 546 34.20 3.79 -16.32
CA ASN A 546 32.82 3.96 -15.86
C ASN A 546 32.68 3.65 -14.37
N TYR A 547 33.34 2.59 -13.88
CA TYR A 547 33.36 2.28 -12.45
C TYR A 547 33.89 3.44 -11.60
N LYS A 548 35.08 3.95 -11.92
CA LYS A 548 35.72 5.01 -11.12
C LYS A 548 34.89 6.28 -11.13
N GLU A 549 34.36 6.66 -12.28
CA GLU A 549 33.58 7.89 -12.42
C GLU A 549 32.23 7.78 -11.69
N LEU A 550 31.45 6.71 -11.89
CA LEU A 550 30.17 6.56 -11.18
C LEU A 550 30.38 6.40 -9.68
N SER A 551 31.35 5.58 -9.26
CA SER A 551 31.68 5.42 -7.84
C SER A 551 32.01 6.76 -7.19
N LYS A 552 32.80 7.60 -7.86
CA LYS A 552 33.11 8.97 -7.40
C LYS A 552 31.87 9.86 -7.37
N GLN A 553 31.07 9.88 -8.43
CA GLN A 553 29.86 10.71 -8.54
C GLN A 553 28.80 10.34 -7.50
N TYR A 554 28.69 9.06 -7.11
CA TYR A 554 27.85 8.60 -6.01
C TYR A 554 28.45 8.81 -4.62
N GLY A 555 29.67 9.37 -4.50
CA GLY A 555 30.31 9.69 -3.23
C GLY A 555 31.14 8.57 -2.60
N TRP A 556 31.54 7.57 -3.39
CA TRP A 556 32.26 6.37 -2.94
C TRP A 556 33.68 6.23 -3.51
N GLY A 557 34.09 7.11 -4.42
CA GLY A 557 35.40 7.03 -5.09
C GLY A 557 36.61 7.06 -4.15
N ASP A 558 36.49 7.68 -2.97
CA ASP A 558 37.58 7.83 -1.99
C ASP A 558 37.44 6.92 -0.74
N ARG A 559 36.29 6.24 -0.59
CA ARG A 559 36.05 5.21 0.43
C ARG A 559 36.50 3.84 -0.06
#